data_AF-A0A7S3MQB6-F1
#
_entry.id   AF-A0A7S3MQB6-F1
#
_cell.length_a   1.000
_cell.length_b   1.000
_cell.length_c   1.000
_cell.angle_alpha   90.00
_cell.angle_beta   90.00
_cell.angle_gamma   90.00
#
_symmetry.space_group_name_H-M   'P 1'
#
loop_
_entity.id
_entity.type
_entity.pdbx_description
1 polymer ?
#
loop_
_entity_poly.entity_id
_entity_poly.type
_entity_poly.pdbx_seq_one_letter_code
_entity_poly.pdbx_strand_id
1 'polypeptide(L)'
;ESWEVPSVNAYDGRSWAVPLVTQHSYSVNWEDANWNSIKLEIDTFEKDQWVEITMNFSSHVEHFEATRGETPKNLNGSDPTFLKSVNRSLSASDPSGTYTWNNKTEKFISILLSGNPQNEFQFGDIQVKSYGCYGAHCKPKETTPSSKNLTEKRWSNKETWESGKLPEEGEVVVIPSDWEITLDVETPVLAYIEINGVMKFDTNSSVTLNSYWVFVRGQVL
;
A
#
# COMPACT_ATOMS: atom_id res chain seq x y z
N GLU A 1 9.21 -41.18 0.33
CA GLU A 1 8.33 -40.30 1.14
C GLU A 1 7.90 -39.15 0.26
N SER A 2 6.62 -39.11 -0.10
CA SER A 2 6.03 -38.03 -0.90
C SER A 2 5.66 -36.90 0.06
N TRP A 3 6.30 -35.75 -0.10
CA TRP A 3 5.95 -34.55 0.63
C TRP A 3 4.85 -33.83 -0.13
N GLU A 4 3.65 -33.78 0.46
CA GLU A 4 2.59 -32.90 -0.01
C GLU A 4 3.01 -31.45 0.29
N VAL A 5 3.15 -30.65 -0.76
CA VAL A 5 3.33 -29.20 -0.64
C VAL A 5 1.99 -28.64 -0.16
N PRO A 6 1.92 -27.93 0.98
CA PRO A 6 0.68 -27.31 1.43
C PRO A 6 0.14 -26.40 0.32
N SER A 7 -1.16 -26.45 0.08
CA SER A 7 -1.83 -25.58 -0.88
C SER A 7 -1.56 -24.13 -0.49
N VAL A 8 -0.65 -23.50 -1.21
CA VAL A 8 -0.42 -22.07 -1.18
C VAL A 8 -1.74 -21.43 -1.63
N ASN A 9 -2.42 -20.74 -0.72
CA ASN A 9 -3.57 -19.92 -1.05
C ASN A 9 -3.20 -19.08 -2.28
N ALA A 10 -4.02 -19.15 -3.33
CA ALA A 10 -3.77 -18.53 -4.62
C ALA A 10 -3.21 -17.11 -4.45
N TYR A 11 -1.92 -16.92 -4.78
CA TYR A 11 -1.31 -15.61 -4.83
C TYR A 11 -2.03 -14.82 -5.93
N ASP A 12 -2.81 -13.84 -5.51
CA ASP A 12 -3.42 -12.82 -6.34
C ASP A 12 -2.31 -12.15 -7.18
N GLY A 13 -2.50 -12.02 -8.49
CA GLY A 13 -1.44 -11.77 -9.50
C GLY A 13 -0.78 -10.38 -9.48
N ARG A 14 -0.32 -9.93 -8.30
CA ARG A 14 0.23 -8.58 -8.04
C ARG A 14 1.62 -8.58 -7.42
N SER A 15 2.32 -9.71 -7.44
CA SER A 15 3.69 -9.82 -6.94
C SER A 15 4.61 -10.47 -7.97
N TRP A 16 5.91 -10.15 -7.88
CA TRP A 16 6.96 -10.82 -8.61
C TRP A 16 7.92 -11.45 -7.62
N ALA A 17 8.37 -12.66 -7.92
CA ALA A 17 9.45 -13.33 -7.19
C ALA A 17 10.69 -13.33 -8.07
N VAL A 18 11.82 -12.92 -7.50
CA VAL A 18 13.12 -12.91 -8.20
C VAL A 18 14.11 -13.67 -7.33
N PRO A 19 14.73 -14.76 -7.83
CA PRO A 19 15.81 -15.41 -7.10
C PRO A 19 17.05 -14.51 -7.13
N LEU A 20 17.59 -14.19 -5.97
CA LEU A 20 18.78 -13.36 -5.81
C LEU A 20 19.87 -14.16 -5.10
N VAL A 21 21.11 -13.96 -5.53
CA VAL A 21 22.28 -14.49 -4.83
C VAL A 21 22.60 -13.56 -3.66
N THR A 22 22.75 -14.14 -2.46
CA THR A 22 23.11 -13.40 -1.25
C THR A 22 24.54 -12.83 -1.36
N GLN A 23 24.88 -11.92 -0.45
CA GLN A 23 26.13 -11.15 -0.40
C GLN A 23 26.35 -10.20 -1.60
N HIS A 24 25.26 -9.69 -2.19
CA HIS A 24 25.30 -8.81 -3.35
C HIS A 24 24.31 -7.65 -3.24
N SER A 25 24.62 -6.56 -3.94
CA SER A 25 23.73 -5.42 -4.14
C SER A 25 23.10 -5.47 -5.53
N TYR A 26 21.80 -5.24 -5.63
CA TYR A 26 21.03 -5.24 -6.86
C TYR A 26 20.30 -3.93 -7.05
N SER A 27 20.26 -3.46 -8.31
CA SER A 27 19.47 -2.30 -8.70
C SER A 27 18.18 -2.76 -9.37
N VAL A 28 17.05 -2.33 -8.84
CA VAL A 28 15.72 -2.50 -9.43
C VAL A 28 15.31 -1.16 -10.01
N ASN A 29 15.27 -1.07 -11.34
CA ASN A 29 14.92 0.15 -12.04
C ASN A 29 13.48 0.05 -12.55
N TRP A 30 12.64 0.97 -12.12
CA TRP A 30 11.28 1.19 -12.61
C TRP A 30 11.31 2.28 -13.68
N GLU A 31 10.68 2.01 -14.83
CA GLU A 31 10.52 3.02 -15.89
C GLU A 31 9.63 4.18 -15.40
N ASP A 32 8.45 3.84 -14.85
CA ASP A 32 7.55 4.76 -14.17
C ASP A 32 7.59 4.56 -12.65
N ALA A 33 8.65 5.07 -12.02
CA ALA A 33 8.94 4.88 -10.60
C ALA A 33 8.08 5.78 -9.66
N ASN A 34 6.77 5.84 -9.91
CA ASN A 34 5.77 6.61 -9.15
C ASN A 34 4.99 5.73 -8.15
N TRP A 35 5.71 4.99 -7.32
CA TRP A 35 5.11 4.13 -6.31
C TRP A 35 5.02 4.85 -4.96
N ASN A 36 3.91 4.61 -4.24
CA ASN A 36 3.68 5.15 -2.90
C ASN A 36 3.98 4.13 -1.79
N SER A 37 3.96 2.84 -2.14
CA SER A 37 4.36 1.77 -1.24
C SER A 37 4.91 0.58 -2.00
N ILE A 38 5.92 -0.06 -1.41
CA ILE A 38 6.43 -1.37 -1.83
C ILE A 38 6.41 -2.27 -0.59
N LYS A 39 6.03 -3.54 -0.80
CA LYS A 39 6.11 -4.60 0.20
C LYS A 39 7.20 -5.57 -0.22
N LEU A 40 8.12 -5.87 0.68
CA LEU A 40 9.23 -6.80 0.49
C LEU A 40 9.05 -7.94 1.49
N GLU A 41 8.93 -9.15 0.95
CA GLU A 41 8.90 -10.39 1.71
C GLU A 41 10.26 -11.06 1.57
N ILE A 42 10.79 -11.55 2.70
CA ILE A 42 12.05 -12.27 2.75
C ILE A 42 11.75 -13.61 3.41
N ASP A 43 12.18 -14.69 2.76
CA ASP A 43 12.16 -16.01 3.35
C ASP A 43 13.56 -16.62 3.22
N THR A 44 13.92 -17.56 4.11
CA THR A 44 15.09 -18.45 4.00
C THR A 44 16.51 -17.86 4.17
N PHE A 45 16.68 -16.64 4.68
CA PHE A 45 18.02 -16.07 4.90
C PHE A 45 18.71 -16.62 6.14
N GLU A 46 19.97 -17.05 6.00
CA GLU A 46 20.84 -17.32 7.15
C GLU A 46 21.33 -16.03 7.80
N LYS A 47 21.79 -16.11 9.06
CA LYS A 47 22.06 -14.93 9.91
C LYS A 47 23.04 -13.92 9.29
N ASP A 48 24.03 -14.40 8.54
CA ASP A 48 25.09 -13.61 7.91
C ASP A 48 24.84 -13.34 6.42
N GLN A 49 23.73 -13.83 5.88
CA GLN A 49 23.32 -13.57 4.51
C GLN A 49 22.61 -12.23 4.42
N TRP A 50 22.94 -11.48 3.36
CA TRP A 50 22.30 -10.21 3.06
C TRP A 50 22.15 -10.00 1.56
N VAL A 51 21.23 -9.12 1.21
CA VAL A 51 21.03 -8.58 -0.13
C VAL A 51 20.69 -7.10 0.05
N GLU A 52 21.35 -6.23 -0.69
CA GLU A 52 20.97 -4.83 -0.77
C GLU A 52 20.14 -4.59 -2.03
N ILE A 53 18.96 -3.99 -1.88
CA ILE A 53 18.11 -3.61 -2.99
C ILE A 53 18.09 -2.10 -3.11
N THR A 54 18.53 -1.59 -4.24
CA THR A 54 18.46 -0.17 -4.59
C THR A 54 17.40 0.06 -5.65
N MET A 55 16.47 0.98 -5.39
CA MET A 55 15.36 1.30 -6.27
C MET A 55 15.40 2.78 -6.65
N ASN A 56 15.13 3.09 -7.91
CA ASN A 56 14.90 4.47 -8.34
C ASN A 56 13.47 4.93 -8.00
N PHE A 57 13.27 6.25 -7.98
CA PHE A 57 11.94 6.89 -7.92
C PHE A 57 11.87 8.14 -8.82
N SER A 58 10.69 8.43 -9.37
CA SER A 58 10.50 9.47 -10.38
C SER A 58 9.86 10.73 -9.80
N SER A 59 8.91 10.57 -8.87
CA SER A 59 8.14 11.65 -8.26
C SER A 59 8.95 12.52 -7.28
N HIS A 60 8.38 13.67 -6.89
CA HIS A 60 8.86 14.43 -5.75
C HIS A 60 8.55 13.65 -4.48
N VAL A 61 9.60 13.24 -3.76
CA VAL A 61 9.51 12.53 -2.48
C VAL A 61 10.30 13.31 -1.44
N GLU A 62 9.65 13.65 -0.35
CA GLU A 62 10.24 14.37 0.78
C GLU A 62 10.69 13.44 1.90
N HIS A 63 10.14 12.22 1.96
CA HIS A 63 10.51 11.25 2.97
C HIS A 63 10.19 9.81 2.56
N PHE A 64 10.95 8.88 3.12
CA PHE A 64 10.65 7.46 3.12
C PHE A 64 10.59 6.92 4.53
N GLU A 65 9.61 6.07 4.78
CA GLU A 65 9.46 5.33 6.02
C GLU A 65 9.43 3.85 5.67
N ALA A 66 10.32 3.08 6.29
CA ALA A 66 10.24 1.63 6.23
C ALA A 66 9.72 1.12 7.57
N THR A 67 8.74 0.23 7.50
CA THR A 67 8.14 -0.41 8.65
C THR A 67 8.18 -1.93 8.51
N ARG A 68 7.95 -2.63 9.63
CA ARG A 68 7.70 -4.07 9.65
C ARG A 68 6.47 -4.36 10.51
N GLY A 69 5.95 -5.58 10.42
CA GLY A 69 4.81 -6.03 11.21
C GLY A 69 5.00 -5.85 12.72
N GLU A 70 3.89 -5.90 13.45
CA GLU A 70 3.89 -5.72 14.89
C GLU A 70 4.21 -7.04 15.60
N THR A 71 4.89 -6.95 16.75
CA THR A 71 5.07 -8.09 17.64
C THR A 71 3.69 -8.62 18.08
N PRO A 72 3.39 -9.91 17.91
CA PRO A 72 2.14 -10.50 18.36
C PRO A 72 1.88 -10.20 19.84
N LYS A 73 0.64 -9.83 20.18
CA LYS A 73 0.24 -9.38 21.54
C LYS A 73 0.54 -10.40 22.65
N ASN A 74 0.75 -11.66 22.30
CA ASN A 74 1.06 -12.76 23.20
C ASN A 74 2.56 -12.94 23.48
N LEU A 75 3.44 -12.13 22.88
CA LEU A 75 4.88 -12.18 23.12
C LEU A 75 5.33 -10.95 23.92
N ASN A 76 6.17 -11.18 24.94
CA ASN A 76 6.79 -10.12 25.72
C ASN A 76 8.06 -9.66 25.00
N GLY A 77 7.92 -8.62 24.17
CA GLY A 77 9.01 -8.01 23.42
C GLY A 77 8.53 -6.80 22.63
N SER A 78 9.44 -5.93 22.23
CA SER A 78 9.15 -4.81 21.34
C SER A 78 10.30 -4.64 20.35
N ASP A 79 10.05 -4.94 19.08
CA ASP A 79 10.84 -4.40 17.98
C ASP A 79 10.17 -3.11 17.50
N PRO A 80 10.90 -2.02 17.20
CA PRO A 80 10.27 -0.88 16.58
C PRO A 80 9.63 -1.29 15.25
N THR A 81 8.32 -1.08 15.14
CA THR A 81 7.58 -1.10 13.87
C THR A 81 8.27 -0.25 12.81
N PHE A 82 8.96 0.82 13.23
CA PHE A 82 9.76 1.70 12.36
C PHE A 82 11.20 1.21 12.24
N LEU A 83 11.60 0.92 11.02
CA LEU A 83 12.95 0.46 10.70
C LEU A 83 13.93 1.63 10.66
N LYS A 84 15.21 1.30 10.78
CA LYS A 84 16.27 2.29 10.94
C LYS A 84 16.62 2.97 9.61
N SER A 85 16.39 4.28 9.53
CA SER A 85 16.94 5.12 8.47
C SER A 85 18.38 5.55 8.82
N VAL A 86 19.29 5.48 7.84
CA VAL A 86 20.66 5.96 7.96
C VAL A 86 21.01 6.93 6.84
N ASN A 87 21.87 7.90 7.12
CA ASN A 87 22.38 8.86 6.13
C ASN A 87 23.83 8.51 5.73
N ARG A 88 24.04 7.24 5.39
CA ARG A 88 25.31 6.66 4.90
C ARG A 88 25.01 5.44 4.04
N SER A 89 26.00 4.97 3.29
CA SER A 89 25.94 3.67 2.62
C SER A 89 25.65 2.55 3.62
N LEU A 90 24.88 1.57 3.17
CA LEU A 90 24.53 0.39 3.97
C LEU A 90 25.75 -0.52 4.13
N SER A 91 25.80 -1.24 5.24
CA SER A 91 26.83 -2.22 5.57
C SER A 91 26.17 -3.59 5.70
N ALA A 92 26.87 -4.65 5.30
CA ALA A 92 26.45 -6.05 5.51
C ALA A 92 26.10 -6.37 6.97
N SER A 93 26.69 -5.64 7.92
CA SER A 93 26.43 -5.80 9.36
C SER A 93 25.15 -5.10 9.85
N ASP A 94 24.54 -4.26 9.01
CA ASP A 94 23.34 -3.55 9.41
C ASP A 94 22.17 -4.53 9.63
N PRO A 95 21.27 -4.23 10.58
CA PRO A 95 20.01 -4.93 10.74
C PRO A 95 19.19 -5.02 9.46
N SER A 96 18.49 -6.14 9.28
CA SER A 96 17.51 -6.33 8.23
C SER A 96 16.46 -5.21 8.27
N GLY A 97 16.21 -4.59 7.12
CA GLY A 97 15.32 -3.44 6.98
C GLY A 97 15.98 -2.07 7.17
N THR A 98 17.27 -2.00 7.52
CA THR A 98 18.00 -0.73 7.54
C THR A 98 18.03 -0.14 6.14
N TYR A 99 17.71 1.15 6.00
CA TYR A 99 17.57 1.80 4.71
C TYR A 99 18.20 3.18 4.66
N THR A 100 18.57 3.62 3.46
CA THR A 100 19.05 4.96 3.16
C THR A 100 18.44 5.43 1.85
N TRP A 101 18.34 6.75 1.64
CA TRP A 101 17.74 7.29 0.44
C TRP A 101 18.32 8.68 0.13
N ASN A 102 18.25 9.07 -1.13
CA ASN A 102 18.67 10.38 -1.61
C ASN A 102 17.60 10.89 -2.59
N ASN A 103 17.27 12.18 -2.49
CA ASN A 103 16.33 12.88 -3.38
C ASN A 103 16.91 14.15 -4.00
N LYS A 104 18.19 14.44 -3.77
CA LYS A 104 18.85 15.69 -4.22
C LYS A 104 19.58 15.48 -5.53
N THR A 105 20.55 14.58 -5.52
CA THR A 105 21.48 14.37 -6.64
C THR A 105 21.17 13.09 -7.38
N GLU A 106 20.86 12.05 -6.62
CA GLU A 106 20.60 10.70 -7.09
C GLU A 106 19.25 10.31 -6.47
N LYS A 107 18.23 10.06 -7.29
CA LYS A 107 16.88 9.71 -6.79
C LYS A 107 16.79 8.21 -6.55
N PHE A 108 17.14 7.78 -5.35
CA PHE A 108 17.07 6.37 -4.98
C PHE A 108 16.71 6.13 -3.52
N ILE A 109 16.23 4.92 -3.26
CA ILE A 109 16.19 4.32 -1.93
C ILE A 109 16.89 2.97 -1.97
N SER A 110 17.76 2.72 -1.01
CA SER A 110 18.42 1.44 -0.80
C SER A 110 17.97 0.85 0.53
N ILE A 111 17.69 -0.45 0.56
CA ILE A 111 17.31 -1.18 1.75
C ILE A 111 18.09 -2.48 1.83
N LEU A 112 18.57 -2.81 3.04
CA LEU A 112 19.26 -4.05 3.30
C LEU A 112 18.27 -5.11 3.77
N LEU A 113 18.19 -6.22 3.05
CA LEU A 113 17.48 -7.43 3.43
C LEU A 113 18.52 -8.40 3.97
N SER A 114 18.40 -8.82 5.23
CA SER A 114 19.37 -9.75 5.82
C SER A 114 18.71 -10.72 6.80
N GLY A 115 19.40 -11.82 7.10
CA GLY A 115 19.02 -12.74 8.18
C GLY A 115 19.45 -12.27 9.57
N ASN A 116 19.94 -11.03 9.70
CA ASN A 116 20.25 -10.41 10.98
C ASN A 116 19.04 -9.58 11.45
N PRO A 117 18.20 -10.10 12.36
CA PRO A 117 16.98 -9.40 12.73
C PRO A 117 17.19 -8.31 13.79
N GLN A 118 18.43 -7.98 14.19
CA GLN A 118 18.77 -7.10 15.33
C GLN A 118 18.29 -7.58 16.71
N ASN A 119 17.07 -8.11 16.81
CA ASN A 119 16.49 -8.80 17.96
C ASN A 119 15.54 -9.92 17.48
N GLU A 120 15.03 -10.71 18.41
CA GLU A 120 14.18 -11.89 18.11
C GLU A 120 12.74 -11.56 17.71
N PHE A 121 12.35 -10.28 17.67
CA PHE A 121 10.97 -9.82 17.49
C PHE A 121 10.69 -9.15 16.13
N GLN A 122 11.48 -9.46 15.10
CA GLN A 122 11.19 -9.03 13.72
C GLN A 122 10.06 -9.87 13.11
N PHE A 123 8.83 -9.37 13.18
CA PHE A 123 7.65 -10.05 12.61
C PHE A 123 7.14 -9.37 11.34
N GLY A 124 6.68 -10.19 10.40
CA GLY A 124 5.99 -9.74 9.19
C GLY A 124 6.91 -9.14 8.13
N ASP A 125 6.27 -8.69 7.07
CA ASP A 125 6.93 -8.18 5.88
C ASP A 125 7.42 -6.75 6.05
N ILE A 126 8.44 -6.39 5.28
CA ILE A 126 8.94 -5.02 5.25
C ILE A 126 8.05 -4.21 4.30
N GLN A 127 7.49 -3.11 4.81
CA GLN A 127 6.75 -2.15 4.01
C GLN A 127 7.54 -0.85 3.90
N VAL A 128 7.81 -0.41 2.69
CA VAL A 128 8.41 0.90 2.41
C VAL A 128 7.30 1.82 1.89
N LYS A 129 7.15 3.00 2.49
CA LYS A 129 6.22 4.05 2.05
C LYS A 129 6.98 5.30 1.66
N SER A 130 6.54 5.93 0.57
CA SER A 130 7.05 7.22 0.13
C SER A 130 6.04 8.33 0.46
N TYR A 131 6.55 9.48 0.86
CA TYR A 131 5.75 10.66 1.19
C TYR A 131 6.17 11.82 0.29
N GLY A 132 5.24 12.28 -0.57
CA GLY A 132 5.46 13.45 -1.41
C GLY A 132 5.46 14.78 -0.63
N CYS A 133 4.99 14.76 0.61
CA CYS A 133 5.08 15.86 1.57
C CYS A 133 5.31 15.25 2.95
N TYR A 134 6.37 15.64 3.66
CA TYR A 134 6.63 15.17 5.02
C TYR A 134 7.13 16.24 5.99
N GLY A 135 6.65 16.23 7.25
CA GLY A 135 7.10 17.13 8.31
C GLY A 135 6.12 18.26 8.62
N ALA A 136 6.55 19.23 9.44
CA ALA A 136 5.64 20.27 9.97
C ALA A 136 5.09 21.24 8.91
N HIS A 137 5.80 21.44 7.79
CA HIS A 137 5.30 22.24 6.66
C HIS A 137 4.24 21.51 5.86
N CYS A 138 4.24 20.18 5.95
CA CYS A 138 3.16 19.34 5.49
C CYS A 138 2.09 19.38 6.55
N LYS A 139 1.30 20.44 6.48
CA LYS A 139 -0.01 20.42 7.10
C LYS A 139 -0.66 19.14 6.60
N PRO A 140 -1.15 18.25 7.49
CA PRO A 140 -2.09 17.23 7.07
C PRO A 140 -3.05 17.97 6.15
N LYS A 141 -3.23 17.46 4.93
CA LYS A 141 -4.43 17.85 4.22
C LYS A 141 -5.52 17.44 5.19
N GLU A 142 -6.07 18.40 5.94
CA GLU A 142 -7.44 18.24 6.38
C GLU A 142 -8.14 17.75 5.13
N THR A 143 -8.93 16.71 5.26
CA THR A 143 -9.90 16.33 4.24
C THR A 143 -10.93 17.46 4.14
N THR A 144 -10.48 18.71 3.99
CA THR A 144 -11.21 19.73 3.29
C THR A 144 -11.48 19.08 1.93
N PRO A 145 -12.74 18.73 1.61
CA PRO A 145 -13.06 18.37 0.26
C PRO A 145 -12.44 19.48 -0.58
N SER A 146 -11.53 19.10 -1.48
CA SER A 146 -11.14 20.02 -2.54
C SER A 146 -12.46 20.60 -3.01
N SER A 147 -12.59 21.93 -2.91
CA SER A 147 -13.75 22.68 -3.38
C SER A 147 -13.79 22.57 -4.92
N LYS A 148 -13.93 21.33 -5.41
CA LYS A 148 -14.79 21.00 -6.52
C LYS A 148 -16.17 21.12 -5.92
N ASN A 149 -17.04 21.91 -6.54
CA ASN A 149 -18.46 21.84 -6.26
C ASN A 149 -18.92 20.43 -6.66
N LEU A 150 -18.80 19.47 -5.75
CA LEU A 150 -19.31 18.13 -5.95
C LEU A 150 -20.82 18.19 -5.75
N THR A 151 -21.54 17.51 -6.63
CA THR A 151 -22.98 17.36 -6.45
C THR A 151 -23.20 16.24 -5.45
N GLU A 152 -23.77 16.57 -4.30
CA GLU A 152 -24.16 15.58 -3.29
C GLU A 152 -25.26 14.67 -3.86
N LYS A 153 -25.05 13.37 -3.76
CA LYS A 153 -25.97 12.32 -4.21
C LYS A 153 -26.13 11.27 -3.11
N ARG A 154 -27.26 10.55 -3.15
CA ARG A 154 -27.48 9.36 -2.34
C ARG A 154 -27.64 8.15 -3.26
N TRP A 155 -27.03 7.04 -2.87
CA TRP A 155 -27.16 5.78 -3.60
C TRP A 155 -28.63 5.35 -3.67
N SER A 156 -29.36 5.48 -2.57
CA SER A 156 -30.79 5.15 -2.46
C SER A 156 -31.73 6.01 -3.32
N ASN A 157 -31.27 7.18 -3.81
CA ASN A 157 -32.10 8.04 -4.63
C ASN A 157 -32.11 7.56 -6.08
N LYS A 158 -33.27 7.10 -6.56
CA LYS A 158 -33.48 6.64 -7.94
C LYS A 158 -33.21 7.71 -8.99
N GLU A 159 -33.40 8.99 -8.66
CA GLU A 159 -33.13 10.12 -9.55
C GLU A 159 -31.62 10.39 -9.72
N THR A 160 -30.77 9.81 -8.87
CA THR A 160 -29.31 9.83 -9.06
C THR A 160 -28.93 9.08 -10.34
N TRP A 161 -29.67 8.03 -10.69
CA TRP A 161 -29.33 7.10 -11.75
C TRP A 161 -30.10 7.42 -13.02
N GLU A 162 -29.41 7.44 -14.17
CA GLU A 162 -30.03 7.78 -15.47
C GLU A 162 -31.20 6.87 -15.85
N SER A 163 -31.18 5.62 -15.39
CA SER A 163 -32.25 4.64 -15.60
C SER A 163 -33.52 4.93 -14.78
N GLY A 164 -33.46 5.85 -13.81
CA GLY A 164 -34.53 6.09 -12.83
C GLY A 164 -34.73 4.90 -11.87
N LYS A 165 -33.77 3.99 -11.79
CA LYS A 165 -33.76 2.81 -10.92
C LYS A 165 -32.41 2.68 -10.22
N LEU A 166 -32.40 2.00 -9.09
CA LEU A 166 -31.13 1.63 -8.44
C LEU A 166 -30.38 0.63 -9.32
N PRO A 167 -29.03 0.62 -9.28
CA PRO A 167 -28.24 -0.40 -9.96
C PRO A 167 -28.66 -1.81 -9.54
N GLU A 168 -28.69 -2.72 -10.51
CA GLU A 168 -29.07 -4.12 -10.33
C GLU A 168 -27.83 -5.04 -10.28
N GLU A 169 -28.05 -6.31 -9.93
CA GLU A 169 -26.98 -7.31 -9.86
C GLU A 169 -26.29 -7.49 -11.22
N GLY A 170 -24.96 -7.55 -11.22
CA GLY A 170 -24.15 -7.71 -12.42
C GLY A 170 -24.02 -6.44 -13.26
N GLU A 171 -24.57 -5.31 -12.84
CA GLU A 171 -24.40 -4.04 -13.56
C GLU A 171 -23.01 -3.42 -13.34
N VAL A 172 -22.64 -2.57 -14.28
CA VAL A 172 -21.45 -1.74 -14.22
C VAL A 172 -21.85 -0.34 -13.76
N VAL A 173 -21.25 0.13 -12.68
CA VAL A 173 -21.54 1.45 -12.10
C VAL A 173 -20.34 2.38 -12.25
N VAL A 174 -20.58 3.62 -12.66
CA VAL A 174 -19.55 4.67 -12.69
C VAL A 174 -20.01 5.80 -11.78
N ILE A 175 -19.17 6.20 -10.83
CA ILE A 175 -19.35 7.40 -10.01
C ILE A 175 -18.51 8.52 -10.64
N PRO A 176 -19.13 9.50 -11.31
CA PRO A 176 -18.44 10.61 -11.98
C PRO A 176 -17.56 11.45 -11.06
N SER A 177 -16.57 12.13 -11.65
CA SER A 177 -15.57 12.92 -10.90
C SER A 177 -16.10 14.17 -10.19
N ASP A 178 -17.32 14.57 -10.52
CA ASP A 178 -18.06 15.72 -9.99
C ASP A 178 -19.14 15.29 -8.98
N TRP A 179 -19.20 14.01 -8.62
CA TRP A 179 -20.15 13.50 -7.61
C TRP A 179 -19.48 13.33 -6.25
N GLU A 180 -20.29 13.59 -5.23
CA GLU A 180 -20.08 13.05 -3.89
C GLU A 180 -21.29 12.18 -3.54
N ILE A 181 -21.14 10.86 -3.63
CA ILE A 181 -22.23 9.92 -3.39
C ILE A 181 -22.11 9.26 -2.03
N THR A 182 -23.18 9.31 -1.24
CA THR A 182 -23.29 8.55 0.01
C THR A 182 -23.95 7.20 -0.26
N LEU A 183 -23.23 6.12 0.04
CA LEU A 183 -23.77 4.77 0.12
C LEU A 183 -24.57 4.65 1.42
N ASP A 184 -25.90 4.64 1.31
CA ASP A 184 -26.84 4.62 2.42
C ASP A 184 -27.76 3.39 2.42
N VAL A 185 -27.54 2.47 1.47
CA VAL A 185 -28.21 1.18 1.36
C VAL A 185 -27.23 0.14 0.82
N GLU A 186 -27.47 -1.13 1.12
CA GLU A 186 -26.72 -2.26 0.56
C GLU A 186 -26.81 -2.28 -0.97
N THR A 187 -25.68 -2.49 -1.64
CA THR A 187 -25.68 -2.70 -3.09
C THR A 187 -25.95 -4.18 -3.42
N PRO A 188 -26.59 -4.50 -4.55
CA PRO A 188 -26.48 -5.85 -5.11
C PRO A 188 -25.02 -6.14 -5.50
N VAL A 189 -24.69 -7.38 -5.85
CA VAL A 189 -23.35 -7.75 -6.32
C VAL A 189 -23.13 -7.19 -7.71
N LEU A 190 -22.45 -6.05 -7.80
CA LEU A 190 -22.13 -5.38 -9.07
C LEU A 190 -21.04 -6.15 -9.83
N ALA A 191 -21.05 -6.08 -11.17
CA ALA A 191 -19.97 -6.64 -11.98
C ALA A 191 -18.68 -5.82 -11.85
N TYR A 192 -18.82 -4.50 -11.84
CA TYR A 192 -17.72 -3.56 -11.73
C TYR A 192 -18.23 -2.21 -11.24
N ILE A 193 -17.43 -1.53 -10.41
CA ILE A 193 -17.67 -0.14 -10.04
C ILE A 193 -16.39 0.70 -10.21
N GLU A 194 -16.53 1.82 -10.91
CA GLU A 194 -15.48 2.82 -11.10
C GLU A 194 -15.81 4.09 -10.31
N ILE A 195 -14.94 4.44 -9.36
CA ILE A 195 -15.11 5.61 -8.49
C ILE A 195 -14.15 6.71 -8.93
N ASN A 196 -14.63 7.63 -9.77
CA ASN A 196 -13.88 8.81 -10.21
C ASN A 196 -14.09 10.03 -9.28
N GLY A 197 -15.25 10.10 -8.61
CA GLY A 197 -15.61 11.14 -7.63
C GLY A 197 -15.32 10.75 -6.19
N VAL A 198 -16.19 11.17 -5.28
CA VAL A 198 -16.12 10.81 -3.85
C VAL A 198 -17.24 9.84 -3.52
N MET A 199 -16.92 8.73 -2.87
CA MET A 199 -17.90 7.83 -2.26
C MET A 199 -17.75 7.88 -0.75
N LYS A 200 -18.86 8.08 -0.03
CA LYS A 200 -18.94 8.07 1.44
C LYS A 200 -19.80 6.89 1.88
N PHE A 201 -19.38 6.17 2.92
CA PHE A 201 -20.27 5.22 3.60
C PHE A 201 -21.11 5.98 4.63
N ASP A 202 -22.42 5.74 4.68
CA ASP A 202 -23.27 6.31 5.72
C ASP A 202 -22.78 5.84 7.10
N THR A 203 -22.47 6.78 7.99
CA THR A 203 -21.93 6.48 9.31
C THR A 203 -23.01 6.06 10.31
N ASN A 204 -24.28 6.26 9.97
CA ASN A 204 -25.41 5.91 10.83
C ASN A 204 -25.96 4.50 10.56
N SER A 205 -25.52 3.85 9.49
CA SER A 205 -25.99 2.53 9.08
C SER A 205 -24.82 1.62 8.71
N SER A 206 -24.94 0.32 9.01
CA SER A 206 -23.97 -0.67 8.53
C SER A 206 -24.35 -1.02 7.11
N VAL A 207 -23.59 -0.55 6.13
CA VAL A 207 -23.82 -0.78 4.70
C VAL A 207 -22.58 -1.36 4.03
N THR A 208 -22.78 -2.24 3.06
CA THR A 208 -21.71 -2.90 2.31
C THR A 208 -21.80 -2.56 0.82
N LEU A 209 -20.63 -2.30 0.23
CA LEU A 209 -20.46 -2.26 -1.22
C LEU A 209 -20.12 -3.66 -1.72
N ASN A 210 -21.05 -4.30 -2.40
CA ASN A 210 -20.89 -5.63 -3.00
C ASN A 210 -20.51 -5.49 -4.48
N SER A 211 -19.31 -5.89 -4.88
CA SER A 211 -18.86 -5.88 -6.28
C SER A 211 -17.77 -6.92 -6.54
N TYR A 212 -17.72 -7.47 -7.75
CA TYR A 212 -16.59 -8.33 -8.16
C TYR A 212 -15.31 -7.53 -8.39
N TRP A 213 -15.43 -6.32 -8.94
CA TRP A 213 -14.30 -5.45 -9.25
C TRP A 213 -14.59 -4.01 -8.80
N VAL A 214 -13.62 -3.41 -8.10
CA VAL A 214 -13.69 -2.02 -7.65
C VAL A 214 -12.44 -1.31 -8.13
N PHE A 215 -12.62 -0.21 -8.86
CA PHE A 215 -11.53 0.65 -9.31
C PHE A 215 -11.74 2.07 -8.80
N VAL A 216 -10.73 2.63 -8.15
CA VAL A 216 -10.82 3.94 -7.49
C VAL A 216 -9.75 4.87 -8.07
N ARG A 217 -10.21 5.96 -8.68
CA ARG A 217 -9.37 7.11 -9.08
C ARG A 217 -9.59 8.33 -8.19
N GLY A 218 -10.80 8.46 -7.64
CA GLY A 218 -11.19 9.51 -6.73
C GLY A 218 -10.90 9.16 -5.27
N GLN A 219 -11.88 9.37 -4.39
CA GLN A 219 -11.74 9.15 -2.95
C GLN A 219 -12.88 8.27 -2.41
N VAL A 220 -12.55 7.39 -1.46
CA VAL A 220 -13.51 6.64 -0.66
C VAL A 220 -13.30 7.04 0.80
N LEU A 221 -14.40 7.41 1.49
CA LEU A 221 -14.41 7.98 2.84
C LEU A 221 -15.34 7.19 3.77
#